data_AF-A0A957TF50-F1
#
_entry.id   AF-A0A957TF50-F1
#
_cell.length_a   1.000
_cell.length_b   1.000
_cell.length_c   1.000
_cell.angle_alpha   90.00
_cell.angle_beta   90.00
_cell.angle_gamma   90.00
#
_symmetry.space_group_name_H-M   'P 1'
#
loop_
_entity.id
_entity.type
_entity.pdbx_description
1 polymer ?
#
loop_
_entity_poly.entity_id
_entity_poly.type
_entity_poly.pdbx_seq_one_letter_code
_entity_poly.pdbx_strand_id
1 'polypeptide(L)'
;MLETMLVINFLGMILIPIIAGFYFARKFKLSWKLFLAGGLTFIASQVLHVPLVVALTSTFQSWGVVAYALILGLLAGLFEETARYILFTFILKKSRTWEEGIFIGLGHGGAEAIIFGVLAGLT
;
A
#
# COMPACT_ATOMS: atom_id res chain seq x y z
N MET A 1 15.48 9.05 -22.97
CA MET A 1 14.03 8.81 -22.89
C MET A 1 13.69 7.85 -21.75
N LEU A 2 14.26 6.64 -21.71
CA LEU A 2 14.04 5.67 -20.62
C LEU A 2 14.47 6.20 -19.23
N GLU A 3 15.69 6.74 -19.12
CA GLU A 3 16.21 7.30 -17.86
C GLU A 3 15.29 8.41 -17.31
N THR A 4 14.80 9.28 -18.19
CA THR A 4 13.85 10.34 -17.83
C THR A 4 12.55 9.77 -17.28
N MET A 5 12.02 8.69 -17.86
CA MET A 5 10.80 8.04 -17.38
C MET A 5 10.99 7.37 -16.01
N LEU A 6 12.14 6.73 -15.78
CA LEU A 6 12.47 6.10 -14.51
C LEU A 6 12.59 7.13 -13.38
N VAL A 7 13.26 8.26 -13.65
CA VAL A 7 13.37 9.37 -12.69
C VAL A 7 11.98 9.94 -12.37
N ILE A 8 11.13 10.16 -13.37
CA ILE A 8 9.76 10.66 -13.16
C ILE A 8 8.95 9.66 -12.33
N ASN A 9 9.05 8.36 -12.62
CA ASN A 9 8.35 7.32 -11.88
C ASN A 9 8.78 7.27 -10.41
N PHE A 10 10.09 7.20 -10.16
CA PHE A 10 10.66 7.20 -8.81
C PHE A 10 10.23 8.43 -8.00
N LEU A 11 10.38 9.63 -8.58
CA LEU A 11 9.95 10.87 -7.94
C LEU A 11 8.43 10.88 -7.71
N GLY A 12 7.63 10.40 -8.65
CA GLY A 12 6.18 10.30 -8.52
C GLY A 12 5.76 9.41 -7.33
N MET A 13 6.39 8.24 -7.19
CA MET A 13 6.11 7.29 -6.12
C MET A 13 6.39 7.86 -4.72
N ILE A 14 7.36 8.78 -4.60
CA ILE A 14 7.71 9.42 -3.32
C ILE A 14 6.93 10.72 -3.09
N LEU A 15 6.90 11.61 -4.09
CA LEU A 15 6.37 12.96 -3.93
C LEU A 15 4.84 12.99 -3.89
N ILE A 16 4.15 12.17 -4.70
CA ILE A 16 2.68 12.19 -4.77
C ILE A 16 2.06 11.87 -3.40
N PRO A 17 2.44 10.77 -2.70
CA PRO A 17 1.90 10.49 -1.38
C PRO A 17 2.15 11.58 -0.35
N ILE A 18 3.36 12.17 -0.34
CA ILE A 18 3.73 13.21 0.63
C ILE A 18 2.92 14.48 0.39
N ILE A 19 2.84 14.93 -0.87
CA ILE A 19 2.11 16.14 -1.25
C ILE A 19 0.61 15.95 -0.99
N ALA A 20 0.04 14.81 -1.42
CA ALA A 20 -1.36 14.48 -1.17
C ALA A 20 -1.66 14.41 0.33
N GLY A 21 -0.77 13.78 1.11
CA GLY A 21 -0.86 13.70 2.56
C GLY A 21 -0.92 15.09 3.20
N PHE A 22 0.02 15.97 2.87
CA PHE A 22 0.04 17.35 3.39
C PHE A 22 -1.18 18.17 2.98
N TYR A 23 -1.63 18.03 1.74
CA TYR A 23 -2.80 18.74 1.22
C TYR A 23 -4.08 18.31 1.95
N PHE A 24 -4.34 17.00 2.07
CA PHE A 24 -5.54 16.48 2.75
C PHE A 24 -5.51 16.77 4.25
N ALA A 25 -4.36 16.61 4.92
CA ALA A 25 -4.21 16.92 6.33
C ALA A 25 -4.61 18.38 6.63
N ARG A 26 -4.17 19.33 5.79
CA ARG A 26 -4.50 20.76 5.97
C ARG A 26 -5.93 21.08 5.55
N LYS A 27 -6.38 20.59 4.40
CA LYS A 27 -7.72 20.89 3.85
C LYS A 27 -8.84 20.42 4.77
N PHE A 28 -8.73 19.20 5.29
CA PHE A 28 -9.76 18.56 6.10
C PHE A 28 -9.45 18.54 7.60
N LYS A 29 -8.34 19.19 8.02
CA LYS A 29 -7.89 19.27 9.42
C LYS A 29 -7.74 17.89 10.08
N LEU A 30 -7.26 16.91 9.33
CA LEU A 30 -7.14 15.52 9.76
C LEU A 30 -5.86 15.28 10.54
N SER A 31 -5.91 14.35 11.49
CA SER A 31 -4.73 13.93 12.24
C SER A 31 -3.84 13.02 11.38
N TRP A 32 -2.54 13.34 11.30
CA TRP A 32 -1.53 12.48 10.65
C TRP A 32 -1.50 11.04 11.19
N LYS A 33 -2.03 10.79 12.38
CA LYS A 33 -2.22 9.43 12.92
C LYS A 33 -3.03 8.54 11.98
N LEU A 34 -4.01 9.09 11.26
CA LEU A 34 -4.83 8.34 10.31
C LEU A 34 -4.03 7.90 9.08
N PHE A 35 -3.24 8.81 8.52
CA PHE A 35 -2.34 8.50 7.41
C PHE A 35 -1.28 7.47 7.81
N LEU A 36 -0.63 7.67 8.96
CA LEU A 36 0.37 6.73 9.47
C LEU A 36 -0.26 5.37 9.79
N ALA A 37 -1.48 5.33 10.33
CA ALA A 37 -2.20 4.08 10.57
C ALA A 37 -2.45 3.33 9.27
N GLY A 38 -2.88 4.01 8.20
CA GLY A 38 -3.03 3.40 6.88
C GLY A 38 -1.73 2.80 6.35
N GLY A 39 -0.62 3.55 6.45
CA GLY A 39 0.69 3.07 6.02
C GLY A 39 1.19 1.87 6.83
N LEU A 40 1.02 1.89 8.15
CA LEU A 40 1.34 0.75 9.02
C LEU A 40 0.47 -0.47 8.71
N THR A 41 -0.79 -0.28 8.33
CA THR A 41 -1.66 -1.38 7.92
C THR A 41 -1.17 -2.08 6.65
N PHE A 42 -0.64 -1.33 5.67
CA PHE A 42 0.02 -1.94 4.51
C PHE A 42 1.24 -2.76 4.94
N ILE A 43 2.13 -2.18 5.74
CA ILE A 43 3.33 -2.90 6.22
C ILE A 43 2.95 -4.17 6.98
N ALA A 44 1.93 -4.09 7.84
CA ALA A 44 1.44 -5.22 8.62
C ALA A 44 0.86 -6.35 7.74
N SER A 45 0.16 -6.04 6.65
CA SER A 45 -0.34 -7.08 5.73
C SER A 45 0.81 -7.83 5.06
N GLN A 46 1.92 -7.14 4.77
CA GLN A 46 3.09 -7.74 4.11
C GLN A 46 3.87 -8.71 4.99
N VAL A 47 3.79 -8.61 6.32
CA VAL A 47 4.54 -9.48 7.27
C VAL A 47 4.27 -10.97 7.05
N LEU A 48 3.02 -11.33 6.76
CA LEU A 48 2.62 -12.72 6.48
C LEU A 48 2.47 -12.99 4.99
N HIS A 49 2.03 -11.99 4.23
CA HIS A 49 1.82 -12.12 2.79
C HIS A 49 3.12 -12.44 2.04
N VAL A 50 4.20 -11.69 2.27
CA VAL A 50 5.46 -11.85 1.52
C VAL A 50 6.09 -13.23 1.74
N PRO A 51 6.26 -13.74 2.98
CA PRO A 51 6.79 -15.09 3.18
C PRO A 51 5.93 -16.18 2.52
N LEU A 52 4.60 -16.04 2.57
CA LEU A 52 3.68 -16.99 1.94
C LEU A 52 3.84 -17.00 0.42
N VAL A 53 3.87 -15.81 -0.19
CA VAL A 53 4.08 -15.68 -1.65
C VAL A 53 5.43 -16.27 -2.05
N VAL A 54 6.50 -15.96 -1.33
CA VAL A 54 7.83 -16.51 -1.60
C VAL A 54 7.82 -18.05 -1.53
N ALA A 55 7.19 -18.62 -0.51
CA ALA A 55 7.11 -20.08 -0.34
C ALA A 55 6.33 -20.80 -1.45
N LEU A 56 5.32 -20.14 -2.03
CA LEU A 56 4.40 -20.76 -2.99
C LEU A 56 4.66 -20.34 -4.46
N THR A 57 5.59 -19.41 -4.69
CA THR A 57 5.84 -18.82 -6.01
C THR A 57 6.18 -19.87 -7.06
N SER A 58 7.08 -20.81 -6.77
CA SER A 58 7.49 -21.85 -7.73
C SER A 58 6.31 -22.74 -8.17
N THR A 59 5.47 -23.13 -7.22
CA THR A 59 4.25 -23.90 -7.47
C THR A 59 3.30 -23.14 -8.39
N PHE A 60 2.98 -21.89 -8.06
CA PHE A 60 1.99 -21.13 -8.82
C PHE A 60 2.50 -20.70 -10.20
N GLN A 61 3.81 -20.44 -10.34
CA GLN A 61 4.41 -20.19 -11.65
C GLN A 61 4.25 -21.39 -12.60
N SER A 62 4.30 -22.62 -12.08
CA SER A 62 4.11 -23.83 -12.89
C SER A 62 2.71 -23.99 -13.48
N TRP A 63 1.72 -23.27 -12.95
CA TRP A 63 0.32 -23.30 -13.42
C TRP A 63 0.03 -22.32 -14.56
N GLY A 64 1.05 -21.58 -15.01
CA GLY A 64 0.95 -20.63 -16.11
C GLY A 64 0.72 -19.18 -15.64
N VAL A 65 1.10 -18.23 -16.50
CA VAL A 65 1.18 -16.79 -16.16
C VAL A 65 -0.16 -16.20 -15.70
N VAL A 66 -1.28 -16.64 -16.29
CA VAL A 66 -2.62 -16.14 -15.93
C VAL A 66 -3.00 -16.62 -14.53
N ALA A 67 -2.85 -17.92 -14.25
CA ALA A 67 -3.12 -18.48 -12.93
C ALA A 67 -2.22 -17.84 -11.86
N TYR A 68 -0.94 -17.69 -12.17
CA TYR A 68 0.03 -17.04 -11.28
C TYR A 68 -0.39 -15.61 -10.91
N ALA A 69 -0.69 -14.77 -11.92
CA ALA A 69 -1.10 -13.38 -11.69
C ALA A 69 -2.40 -13.28 -10.87
N LEU A 70 -3.40 -14.13 -11.18
CA LEU A 70 -4.67 -14.15 -10.44
C LEU A 70 -4.47 -14.55 -8.98
N ILE A 71 -3.70 -15.60 -8.72
CA ILE A 71 -3.46 -16.09 -7.36
C ILE A 71 -2.69 -15.05 -6.54
N LEU A 72 -1.65 -14.44 -7.10
CA LEU A 72 -0.91 -13.39 -6.41
C LEU A 72 -1.77 -12.16 -6.11
N GLY A 73 -2.58 -11.71 -7.07
CA GLY A 73 -3.50 -10.60 -6.85
C GLY A 73 -4.55 -10.89 -5.78
N LEU A 74 -5.10 -12.12 -5.77
CA LEU A 74 -6.05 -12.55 -4.75
C LEU A 74 -5.41 -12.65 -3.37
N LEU A 75 -4.18 -13.16 -3.27
CA LEU A 75 -3.43 -13.19 -2.02
C LEU A 75 -3.16 -11.77 -1.50
N ALA A 76 -2.67 -10.86 -2.36
CA ALA A 76 -2.46 -9.48 -1.98
C ALA A 76 -3.74 -8.83 -1.42
N GLY A 77 -4.85 -8.96 -2.15
CA GLY A 77 -6.15 -8.45 -1.71
C GLY A 77 -6.63 -9.08 -0.40
N LEU A 78 -6.47 -10.39 -0.23
CA LEU A 78 -6.87 -11.10 0.99
C LEU A 78 -6.13 -10.55 2.22
N PHE A 79 -4.81 -10.41 2.14
CA PHE A 79 -4.00 -9.94 3.27
C PHE A 79 -4.23 -8.45 3.56
N GLU A 80 -4.30 -7.62 2.53
CA GLU A 80 -4.51 -6.17 2.67
C GLU A 80 -5.91 -5.84 3.22
N GLU A 81 -6.96 -6.47 2.69
CA GLU A 81 -8.32 -6.24 3.19
C GLU A 81 -8.50 -6.80 4.61
N THR A 82 -7.86 -7.92 4.94
CA THR A 82 -7.91 -8.45 6.31
C THR A 82 -7.25 -7.48 7.29
N ALA A 83 -6.07 -6.94 6.96
CA ALA A 83 -5.39 -5.95 7.78
C ALA A 83 -6.22 -4.66 7.93
N ARG A 84 -6.87 -4.21 6.86
CA ARG A 84 -7.75 -3.03 6.87
C ARG A 84 -9.03 -3.26 7.68
N TYR A 85 -9.62 -4.44 7.56
CA TYR A 85 -10.74 -4.86 8.39
C TYR A 85 -10.37 -4.80 9.87
N ILE A 86 -9.21 -5.35 10.26
CA ILE A 86 -8.70 -5.29 11.64
C ILE A 86 -8.49 -3.84 12.08
N LEU A 87 -7.88 -2.99 11.25
CA LEU A 87 -7.67 -1.58 11.54
C LEU A 87 -8.97 -0.87 11.90
N PHE A 88 -9.99 -0.96 11.04
CA PHE A 88 -11.26 -0.26 11.26
C PHE A 88 -12.11 -0.87 12.38
N THR A 89 -12.00 -2.19 12.58
CA THR A 89 -12.81 -2.91 13.57
C THR A 89 -12.27 -2.71 14.99
N PHE A 90 -10.94 -2.68 15.16
CA PHE A 90 -10.33 -2.70 16.49
C PHE A 90 -9.59 -1.42 16.88
N ILE A 91 -9.01 -0.70 15.93
CA ILE A 91 -8.12 0.45 16.20
C ILE A 91 -8.85 1.77 15.92
N LEU A 92 -9.37 1.94 14.70
CA LEU A 92 -9.99 3.18 14.24
C LEU A 92 -11.53 3.13 14.31
N LYS A 93 -12.07 2.58 15.42
CA LYS A 93 -13.52 2.37 15.62
C LYS A 93 -14.37 3.63 15.41
N LYS A 94 -13.80 4.79 15.71
CA LYS A 94 -14.44 6.11 15.66
C LYS A 94 -14.24 6.85 14.34
N SER A 95 -13.32 6.40 13.48
CA SER A 95 -13.10 7.03 12.18
C SER A 95 -14.11 6.49 11.18
N ARG A 96 -15.05 7.34 10.78
CA ARG A 96 -16.25 6.97 10.02
C ARG A 96 -16.56 7.94 8.89
N THR A 97 -15.84 9.07 8.78
CA THR A 97 -16.09 10.01 7.70
C THR A 97 -15.36 9.60 6.43
N TRP A 98 -15.87 10.07 5.30
CA TRP A 98 -15.30 9.83 3.99
C TRP A 98 -13.88 10.40 3.89
N GLU A 99 -13.64 11.58 4.47
CA GLU A 99 -12.35 12.25 4.49
C GLU A 99 -11.31 11.45 5.28
N GLU A 100 -11.69 10.89 6.43
CA GLU A 100 -10.83 10.01 7.22
C GLU A 100 -10.49 8.75 6.43
N GLY A 101 -11.49 8.12 5.79
CA GLY A 101 -11.31 6.93 4.96
C GLY A 101 -10.33 7.17 3.80
N ILE A 102 -10.50 8.27 3.06
CA ILE A 102 -9.56 8.66 2.00
C ILE A 102 -8.17 8.87 2.58
N PHE A 103 -8.04 9.56 3.71
CA PHE A 103 -6.73 9.91 4.25
C PHE A 103 -5.96 8.70 4.79
N ILE A 104 -6.67 7.72 5.34
CA ILE A 104 -6.12 6.39 5.68
C ILE A 104 -5.69 5.66 4.40
N GLY A 105 -6.53 5.67 3.36
CA GLY A 105 -6.21 5.07 2.06
C GLY A 105 -4.98 5.70 1.41
N LEU A 106 -4.83 7.03 1.47
CA LEU A 106 -3.64 7.75 1.02
C LEU A 106 -2.39 7.34 1.79
N GLY A 107 -2.51 7.09 3.09
CA GLY A 107 -1.43 6.55 3.90
C GLY A 107 -1.03 5.13 3.49
N HIS A 108 -2.01 4.27 3.23
CA HIS A 108 -1.82 2.89 2.82
C HIS A 108 -1.14 2.78 1.44
N GLY A 109 -1.76 3.34 0.39
CA GLY A 109 -1.17 3.36 -0.95
C GLY A 109 0.08 4.23 -1.02
N GLY A 110 0.21 5.21 -0.13
CA GLY A 110 1.42 6.01 0.00
C GLY A 110 2.61 5.21 0.51
N ALA A 111 2.41 4.38 1.53
CA ALA A 111 3.45 3.49 2.04
C ALA A 111 3.86 2.48 0.97
N GLU A 112 2.90 1.88 0.27
CA GLU A 112 3.13 0.99 -0.87
C GLU A 112 4.01 1.66 -1.94
N ALA A 113 3.60 2.83 -2.43
CA ALA A 113 4.32 3.57 -3.46
C ALA A 113 5.75 3.92 -3.01
N ILE A 114 5.93 4.43 -1.79
CA ILE A 114 7.27 4.78 -1.29
C ILE A 114 8.16 3.55 -1.18
N ILE A 115 7.66 2.43 -0.63
CA ILE A 115 8.43 1.20 -0.46
C ILE A 115 8.86 0.66 -1.83
N PHE A 116 7.93 0.51 -2.77
CA PHE A 116 8.26 0.01 -4.11
C PHE A 116 9.15 0.99 -4.89
N GLY A 117 8.94 2.29 -4.74
CA GLY A 117 9.79 3.31 -5.38
C GLY A 117 11.24 3.25 -4.88
N VAL A 118 11.43 3.15 -3.56
CA VAL A 118 12.78 2.99 -2.97
C VAL A 118 13.42 1.68 -3.43
N LEU A 119 12.69 0.56 -3.40
CA LEU A 119 13.21 -0.72 -3.86
C LEU A 119 13.63 -0.67 -5.34
N ALA A 120 12.79 -0.10 -6.21
CA ALA A 120 13.08 0.06 -7.63
C ALA A 120 14.25 1.01 -7.90
N GLY A 121 14.50 1.99 -7.03
CA GLY A 121 15.67 2.88 -7.13
C GLY A 121 16.98 2.25 -6.64
N LEU A 122 16.92 1.13 -5.92
CA LEU A 122 18.08 0.41 -5.35
C LEU A 122 18.53 -0.79 -6.21
N THR A 123 17.70 -1.23 -7.16
CA THR A 123 17.95 -2.39 -8.05
C THR A 123 18.12 -1.95 -9.49
#